data_AF-A0A1B6ISU0-F1
#
_entry.id   AF-A0A1B6ISU0-F1
#
_cell.length_a   1.000
_cell.length_b   1.000
_cell.length_c   1.000
_cell.angle_alpha   90.00
_cell.angle_beta   90.00
_cell.angle_gamma   90.00
#
_symmetry.space_group_name_H-M   'P 1'
#
loop_
_entity.id
_entity.type
_entity.pdbx_description
1 polymer ?
#
loop_
_entity_poly.entity_id
_entity_poly.type
_entity_poly.pdbx_seq_one_letter_code
_entity_poly.pdbx_strand_id
1 'polypeptide(L)'
;MHGLIVTGVVCMTVGVITKLVGKEAVSEYFSKVCQEIQDLDYKIAEALHFMEDGETIFPNIRLYNEKVRNVSQYVDSYYDVFANYERLILERGPRRWFPVHFIEEVAEERFNWTYTDFQTLKTLFKKSQDIYLNIKTKCKKWRKKTEPTNIWGS
;
A
#
# COMPACT_ATOMS: atom_id res chain seq x y z
N MET A 1 30.43 38.76 -18.77
CA MET A 1 29.10 38.15 -18.95
C MET A 1 29.19 36.61 -19.09
N HIS A 2 29.90 35.91 -18.18
CA HIS A 2 30.13 34.44 -18.27
C HIS A 2 29.80 33.67 -16.97
N GLY A 3 29.38 34.35 -15.90
CA GLY A 3 29.17 33.75 -14.58
C GLY A 3 27.76 33.19 -14.29
N LEU A 4 26.80 33.34 -15.20
CA LEU A 4 25.40 32.96 -14.97
C LEU A 4 25.01 31.59 -15.55
N ILE A 5 25.77 31.08 -16.53
CA ILE A 5 25.43 29.81 -17.21
C ILE A 5 25.93 28.61 -16.38
N VAL A 6 27.08 28.72 -15.73
CA VAL A 6 27.70 27.62 -14.97
C VAL A 6 26.89 27.30 -13.70
N THR A 7 26.40 28.30 -12.99
CA THR A 7 25.56 28.12 -11.78
C THR A 7 24.20 27.51 -12.10
N GLY A 8 23.57 27.88 -13.22
CA GLY A 8 22.30 27.31 -13.66
C GLY A 8 22.39 25.82 -14.02
N VAL A 9 23.44 25.42 -14.75
CA VAL A 9 23.68 24.01 -15.09
C VAL A 9 23.95 23.20 -13.84
N VAL A 10 24.82 23.69 -12.93
CA VAL A 10 25.13 22.99 -11.68
C VAL A 10 23.89 22.80 -10.81
N CYS A 11 23.06 23.84 -10.62
CA CYS A 11 21.80 23.73 -9.87
C CYS A 11 20.80 22.76 -10.52
N MET A 12 20.69 22.75 -11.86
CA MET A 12 19.85 21.77 -12.54
C MET A 12 20.39 20.34 -12.39
N THR A 13 21.70 20.11 -12.53
CA THR A 13 22.29 18.78 -12.29
C THR A 13 22.15 18.34 -10.84
N VAL A 14 22.36 19.21 -9.85
CA VAL A 14 22.18 18.87 -8.43
C VAL A 14 20.72 18.59 -8.12
N GLY A 15 19.79 19.38 -8.66
CA GLY A 15 18.35 19.15 -8.52
C GLY A 15 17.90 17.84 -9.18
N VAL A 16 18.44 17.51 -10.37
CA VAL A 16 18.16 16.26 -11.08
C VAL A 16 18.77 15.07 -10.34
N ILE A 17 20.02 15.15 -9.88
CA ILE A 17 20.69 14.10 -9.10
C ILE A 17 19.95 13.87 -7.78
N THR A 18 19.59 14.93 -7.04
CA THR A 18 18.83 14.80 -5.78
C THR A 18 17.44 14.20 -6.03
N LYS A 19 16.77 14.56 -7.13
CA LYS A 19 15.49 13.98 -7.53
C LYS A 19 15.62 12.51 -7.98
N LEU A 20 16.72 12.14 -8.62
CA LEU A 20 17.01 10.76 -9.03
C LEU A 20 17.35 9.88 -7.83
N VAL A 21 18.25 10.34 -6.94
CA VAL A 21 18.58 9.67 -5.67
C VAL A 21 17.33 9.53 -4.80
N GLY A 22 16.46 10.55 -4.77
CA GLY A 22 15.17 10.48 -4.10
C GLY A 22 14.23 9.44 -4.71
N LYS A 23 14.20 9.31 -6.04
CA LYS A 23 13.39 8.30 -6.73
C LYS A 23 13.90 6.88 -6.54
N GLU A 24 15.21 6.67 -6.54
CA GLU A 24 15.83 5.36 -6.27
C GLU A 24 15.52 4.90 -4.85
N ALA A 25 15.73 5.77 -3.86
CA ALA A 25 15.39 5.49 -2.46
C ALA A 25 13.90 5.20 -2.26
N VAL A 26 13.02 5.95 -2.95
CA VAL A 26 11.57 5.71 -2.91
C VAL A 26 11.19 4.41 -3.63
N SER A 27 11.87 4.06 -4.73
CA SER A 27 11.66 2.79 -5.42
C SER A 27 12.08 1.60 -4.57
N GLU A 28 13.23 1.68 -3.91
CA GLU A 28 13.71 0.65 -2.97
C GLU A 28 12.74 0.50 -1.79
N TYR A 29 12.29 1.63 -1.23
CA TYR A 29 11.25 1.64 -0.21
C TYR A 29 9.97 0.94 -0.69
N PHE A 30 9.45 1.28 -1.88
CA PHE A 30 8.25 0.64 -2.42
C PHE A 30 8.45 -0.86 -2.67
N SER A 31 9.61 -1.27 -3.17
CA SER A 31 9.94 -2.68 -3.35
C SER A 31 9.90 -3.44 -2.03
N LYS A 32 10.57 -2.91 -1.00
CA LYS A 32 10.63 -3.52 0.32
C LYS A 32 9.26 -3.61 0.99
N VAL A 33 8.52 -2.50 1.02
CA VAL A 33 7.20 -2.47 1.67
C VAL A 33 6.18 -3.34 0.95
N CYS A 34 6.24 -3.45 -0.40
CA CYS A 34 5.39 -4.38 -1.15
C CYS A 34 5.69 -5.84 -0.76
N GLN A 35 6.96 -6.20 -0.60
CA GLN A 35 7.34 -7.56 -0.18
C GLN A 35 6.86 -7.87 1.24
N GLU A 36 6.99 -6.92 2.17
CA GLU A 36 6.51 -7.06 3.54
C GLU A 36 4.97 -7.18 3.60
N ILE A 37 4.25 -6.37 2.81
CA ILE A 37 2.79 -6.46 2.67
C ILE A 37 2.38 -7.83 2.14
N GLN A 38 3.10 -8.36 1.15
CA GLN A 38 2.83 -9.68 0.58
C GLN A 38 3.07 -10.81 1.57
N ASP A 39 4.14 -10.75 2.37
CA ASP A 39 4.43 -11.73 3.42
C ASP A 39 3.34 -11.73 4.50
N LEU A 40 2.91 -10.54 4.94
CA LEU A 40 1.81 -10.39 5.89
C LEU A 40 0.49 -10.90 5.33
N ASP A 41 0.18 -10.62 4.06
CA ASP A 41 -1.01 -11.14 3.39
C ASP A 41 -1.04 -12.68 3.39
N TYR A 42 0.11 -13.32 3.18
CA TYR A 42 0.22 -14.79 3.23
C TYR A 42 -0.01 -15.30 4.65
N LYS A 43 0.69 -14.76 5.65
CA LYS A 43 0.58 -15.17 7.07
C LYS A 43 -0.84 -15.00 7.61
N ILE A 44 -1.49 -13.88 7.31
CA ILE A 44 -2.87 -13.61 7.73
C ILE A 44 -3.82 -14.60 7.06
N ALA A 45 -3.67 -14.85 5.76
CA ALA A 45 -4.52 -15.78 5.03
C ALA A 45 -4.35 -17.23 5.52
N GLU A 46 -3.13 -17.65 5.80
CA GLU A 46 -2.79 -18.97 6.33
C GLU A 46 -3.37 -19.16 7.73
N ALA A 47 -3.10 -18.23 8.66
CA ALA A 47 -3.62 -18.29 10.03
C ALA A 47 -5.16 -18.31 10.05
N LEU A 48 -5.82 -17.53 9.18
CA LEU A 48 -7.29 -17.52 9.07
C LEU A 48 -7.86 -18.78 8.37
N HIS A 49 -7.18 -19.34 7.36
CA HIS A 49 -7.68 -20.54 6.65
C HIS A 49 -7.48 -21.82 7.44
N PHE A 50 -6.29 -22.00 8.01
CA PHE A 50 -5.94 -23.22 8.74
C PHE A 50 -6.33 -23.15 10.21
N MET A 51 -6.79 -21.98 10.67
CA MET A 51 -7.12 -21.72 12.05
C MET A 51 -5.92 -22.05 12.97
N GLU A 52 -4.72 -21.72 12.51
CA GLU A 52 -3.45 -21.93 13.21
C GLU A 52 -2.97 -20.60 13.82
N ASP A 53 -2.57 -20.66 15.08
CA ASP A 53 -1.94 -19.55 15.82
C ASP A 53 -2.71 -18.21 15.77
N GLY A 54 -3.90 -18.21 16.38
CA GLY A 54 -4.77 -17.03 16.46
C GLY A 54 -4.14 -15.81 17.15
N GLU A 55 -3.11 -16.00 17.97
CA GLU A 55 -2.41 -14.91 18.65
C GLU A 55 -1.68 -13.98 17.67
N THR A 56 -1.24 -14.52 16.53
CA THR A 56 -0.49 -13.75 15.52
C THR A 56 -1.38 -12.96 14.56
N ILE A 57 -2.68 -13.28 14.47
CA ILE A 57 -3.60 -12.68 13.51
C ILE A 57 -3.73 -11.16 13.75
N PHE A 58 -4.03 -10.74 14.98
CA PHE A 58 -4.20 -9.31 15.29
C PHE A 58 -2.91 -8.49 15.10
N PRO A 59 -1.73 -8.90 15.61
CA PRO A 59 -0.47 -8.22 15.32
C PRO A 59 -0.19 -8.09 13.82
N ASN A 60 -0.37 -9.17 13.04
CA ASN A 60 -0.08 -9.16 11.61
C ASN A 60 -0.99 -8.21 10.84
N ILE A 61 -2.30 -8.18 11.12
CA ILE A 61 -3.24 -7.26 10.46
C ILE A 61 -2.95 -5.79 10.86
N ARG A 62 -2.53 -5.54 12.11
CA ARG A 62 -2.13 -4.19 12.54
C ARG A 62 -0.89 -3.71 11.78
N LEU A 63 0.13 -4.56 11.69
CA LEU A 63 1.34 -4.24 10.94
C LEU A 63 1.04 -4.06 9.44
N TYR A 64 0.19 -4.91 8.88
CA TYR A 64 -0.28 -4.77 7.50
C TYR A 64 -0.93 -3.40 7.26
N ASN A 65 -1.87 -3.00 8.12
CA ASN A 65 -2.52 -1.70 8.06
C ASN A 65 -1.52 -0.54 8.10
N GLU A 66 -0.50 -0.64 8.95
CA GLU A 66 0.57 0.36 9.03
C GLU A 66 1.36 0.46 7.72
N LYS A 67 1.81 -0.67 7.18
CA LYS A 67 2.60 -0.72 5.95
C LYS A 67 1.85 -0.16 4.75
N VAL A 68 0.59 -0.58 4.56
CA VAL A 68 -0.26 -0.07 3.47
C VAL A 68 -0.58 1.41 3.66
N ARG A 69 -0.77 1.87 4.91
CA ARG A 69 -0.95 3.32 5.20
C ARG A 69 0.29 4.11 4.81
N ASN A 70 1.48 3.62 5.13
CA ASN A 70 2.73 4.28 4.78
C ASN A 70 2.86 4.38 3.25
N VAL A 71 2.55 3.31 2.50
CA VAL A 71 2.45 3.38 1.03
C VAL A 71 1.51 4.50 0.60
N SER A 72 0.29 4.54 1.14
CA SER A 72 -0.74 5.54 0.79
C SER A 72 -0.26 6.98 0.96
N GLN A 73 0.61 7.27 1.91
CA GLN A 73 1.16 8.63 2.14
C GLN A 73 2.07 9.09 0.99
N TYR A 74 2.83 8.18 0.37
CA TYR A 74 3.80 8.53 -0.68
C TYR A 74 3.24 8.53 -2.10
N VAL A 75 2.05 7.95 -2.32
CA VAL A 75 1.45 7.80 -3.67
C VAL A 75 1.29 9.15 -4.39
N ASP A 76 0.83 10.20 -3.71
CA ASP A 76 0.57 11.49 -4.38
C ASP A 76 1.86 12.17 -4.85
N SER A 77 2.95 12.03 -4.09
CA SER A 77 4.23 12.70 -4.35
C SER A 77 5.14 11.92 -5.31
N TYR A 78 4.98 10.60 -5.38
CA TYR A 78 5.88 9.70 -6.12
C TYR A 78 5.12 8.70 -7.00
N TYR A 79 3.96 9.12 -7.55
CA TYR A 79 3.12 8.22 -8.35
C TYR A 79 3.86 7.62 -9.54
N ASP A 80 4.74 8.38 -10.18
CA ASP A 80 5.55 7.93 -11.32
C ASP A 80 6.45 6.73 -10.98
N VAL A 81 6.94 6.67 -9.74
CA VAL A 81 7.66 5.49 -9.22
C VAL A 81 6.67 4.41 -8.77
N PHE A 82 5.63 4.81 -8.03
CA PHE A 82 4.61 3.91 -7.49
C PHE A 82 3.86 3.12 -8.58
N ALA A 83 3.69 3.66 -9.78
CA ALA A 83 3.00 3.00 -10.89
C ALA A 83 3.57 1.60 -11.21
N ASN A 84 4.87 1.39 -11.01
CA ASN A 84 5.52 0.08 -11.18
C ASN A 84 5.10 -0.95 -10.12
N TYR A 85 4.62 -0.48 -8.97
CA TYR A 85 4.21 -1.26 -7.81
C TYR A 85 2.69 -1.27 -7.61
N GLU A 86 1.95 -0.40 -8.32
CA GLU A 86 0.50 -0.24 -8.18
C GLU A 86 -0.22 -1.58 -8.31
N ARG A 87 0.20 -2.43 -9.27
CA ARG A 87 -0.35 -3.77 -9.44
C ARG A 87 -0.11 -4.67 -8.24
N LEU A 88 1.08 -4.63 -7.66
CA LEU A 88 1.46 -5.44 -6.49
C LEU A 88 0.64 -5.06 -5.27
N ILE A 89 0.36 -3.76 -5.09
CA ILE A 89 -0.48 -3.29 -4.00
C ILE A 89 -1.95 -3.56 -4.32
N LEU A 90 -2.49 -2.99 -5.40
CA LEU A 90 -3.94 -2.96 -5.66
C LEU A 90 -4.54 -4.26 -6.22
N GLU A 91 -3.78 -5.08 -6.95
CA GLU A 91 -4.29 -6.32 -7.54
C GLU A 91 -3.90 -7.57 -6.76
N ARG A 92 -2.78 -7.55 -6.01
CA ARG A 92 -2.36 -8.67 -5.17
C ARG A 92 -2.71 -8.54 -3.68
N GLY A 93 -2.88 -7.32 -3.16
CA GLY A 93 -3.49 -7.11 -1.86
C GLY A 93 -5.02 -7.10 -1.92
N PRO A 94 -5.73 -6.79 -0.84
CA PRO A 94 -6.10 -7.67 0.28
C PRO A 94 -6.96 -8.91 -0.07
N ARG A 95 -7.15 -9.23 -1.35
CA ARG A 95 -8.20 -10.15 -1.81
C ARG A 95 -8.17 -11.58 -1.26
N ARG A 96 -7.06 -12.05 -0.66
CA ARG A 96 -6.96 -13.46 -0.25
C ARG A 96 -7.69 -13.76 1.06
N TRP A 97 -7.55 -12.90 2.05
CA TRP A 97 -8.14 -13.13 3.37
C TRP A 97 -9.40 -12.31 3.64
N PHE A 98 -9.61 -11.23 2.88
CA PHE A 98 -10.84 -10.43 2.99
C PHE A 98 -12.17 -11.15 2.69
N PRO A 99 -12.25 -12.07 1.71
CA PRO A 99 -13.46 -12.82 1.45
C PRO A 99 -13.53 -14.13 2.27
N VAL A 100 -12.58 -14.39 3.17
CA VAL A 100 -12.63 -15.61 3.99
C VAL A 100 -13.86 -15.53 4.86
N HIS A 101 -14.78 -16.47 4.63
CA HIS A 101 -15.97 -16.63 5.43
C HIS A 101 -15.54 -17.13 6.80
N PHE A 102 -15.50 -16.20 7.74
CA PHE A 102 -15.22 -16.47 9.12
C PHE A 102 -16.47 -17.05 9.78
N ILE A 103 -16.37 -18.26 10.33
CA ILE A 103 -17.44 -18.87 11.12
C ILE A 103 -17.11 -18.54 12.58
N GLU A 104 -17.86 -17.62 13.18
CA GLU A 104 -17.57 -17.07 14.53
C GLU A 104 -17.49 -18.20 15.56
N GLU A 105 -18.39 -19.18 15.48
CA GLU A 105 -18.46 -20.33 16.37
C GLU A 105 -17.19 -21.21 16.30
N VAL A 106 -16.66 -21.43 15.10
CA VAL A 106 -15.45 -22.26 14.91
C VAL A 106 -14.22 -21.57 15.50
N ALA A 107 -14.18 -20.25 15.52
CA ALA A 107 -13.08 -19.49 16.07
C ALA A 107 -13.18 -19.27 17.58
N GLU A 108 -14.39 -19.17 18.12
CA GLU A 108 -14.60 -19.24 19.57
C GLU A 108 -14.04 -20.56 20.11
N GLU A 109 -14.37 -21.69 19.47
CA GLU A 109 -13.88 -23.01 19.87
C GLU A 109 -12.36 -23.20 19.69
N ARG A 110 -11.78 -22.68 18.59
CA ARG A 110 -10.37 -22.90 18.23
C ARG A 110 -9.40 -21.92 18.89
N PHE A 111 -9.81 -20.68 19.08
CA PHE A 111 -8.92 -19.59 19.52
C PHE A 111 -9.32 -18.97 20.86
N ASN A 112 -10.44 -19.42 21.46
CA ASN A 112 -10.99 -18.84 22.68
C ASN A 112 -11.23 -17.31 22.56
N TRP A 113 -11.55 -16.87 21.34
CA TRP A 113 -11.82 -15.47 21.05
C TRP A 113 -13.18 -15.04 21.60
N THR A 114 -13.24 -13.79 22.04
CA THR A 114 -14.46 -13.18 22.55
C THR A 114 -15.16 -12.37 21.47
N TYR A 115 -16.41 -11.97 21.73
CA TYR A 115 -17.11 -10.97 20.92
C TYR A 115 -16.27 -9.71 20.64
N THR A 116 -15.51 -9.24 21.62
CA THR A 116 -14.62 -8.07 21.48
C THR A 116 -13.50 -8.30 20.48
N ASP A 117 -12.97 -9.52 20.40
CA ASP A 117 -11.93 -9.90 19.44
C ASP A 117 -12.49 -9.86 18.01
N PHE A 118 -13.70 -10.38 17.79
CA PHE A 118 -14.38 -10.31 16.49
C PHE A 118 -14.68 -8.86 16.08
N GLN A 119 -15.12 -8.00 17.00
CA GLN A 119 -15.32 -6.57 16.71
C GLN A 119 -14.00 -5.87 16.36
N THR A 120 -12.93 -6.24 17.05
CA THR A 120 -11.58 -5.72 16.75
C THR A 120 -11.13 -6.16 15.35
N LEU A 121 -11.35 -7.43 15.00
CA LEU A 121 -11.00 -7.99 13.70
C LEU A 121 -11.78 -7.26 12.57
N LYS A 122 -13.10 -7.13 12.72
CA LYS A 122 -13.97 -6.37 11.79
C LYS A 122 -13.49 -4.92 11.61
N THR A 123 -13.09 -4.27 12.70
CA THR A 123 -12.55 -2.90 12.66
C THR A 123 -11.23 -2.82 11.90
N LEU A 124 -10.32 -3.78 12.13
CA LEU A 124 -9.03 -3.83 11.44
C LEU A 124 -9.19 -4.12 9.94
N PHE A 125 -10.14 -4.98 9.57
CA PHE A 125 -10.50 -5.27 8.19
C PHE A 125 -11.05 -4.02 7.49
N LYS A 126 -11.98 -3.32 8.13
CA LYS A 126 -12.52 -2.07 7.60
C LYS A 126 -11.41 -1.02 7.37
N LYS A 127 -10.50 -0.86 8.33
CA LYS A 127 -9.35 0.06 8.20
C LYS A 127 -8.49 -0.27 6.97
N SER A 128 -8.22 -1.55 6.74
CA SER A 128 -7.50 -2.00 5.55
C SER A 128 -8.27 -1.64 4.28
N GLN A 129 -9.57 -1.92 4.18
CA GLN A 129 -10.39 -1.54 3.02
C GLN A 129 -10.36 -0.04 2.74
N ASP A 130 -10.49 0.79 3.78
CA ASP A 130 -10.50 2.24 3.65
C ASP A 130 -9.17 2.77 3.10
N ILE A 131 -8.04 2.22 3.57
CA ILE A 131 -6.70 2.60 3.06
C ILE A 131 -6.57 2.21 1.59
N TYR A 132 -7.01 1.01 1.21
CA TYR A 132 -6.98 0.54 -0.17
C TYR A 132 -7.84 1.39 -1.11
N LEU A 133 -9.05 1.74 -0.67
CA LEU A 133 -9.93 2.63 -1.40
C LEU A 133 -9.28 4.01 -1.60
N ASN A 134 -8.58 4.51 -0.59
CA ASN A 134 -7.83 5.76 -0.69
C ASN A 134 -6.70 5.66 -1.74
N ILE A 135 -5.87 4.61 -1.71
CA ILE A 135 -4.82 4.39 -2.71
C ILE A 135 -5.43 4.33 -4.11
N LYS A 136 -6.48 3.53 -4.31
CA LYS A 136 -7.18 3.40 -5.60
C LYS A 136 -7.72 4.75 -6.10
N THR A 137 -8.26 5.56 -5.20
CA THR A 137 -8.76 6.91 -5.51
C THR A 137 -7.63 7.83 -5.95
N LYS A 138 -6.50 7.82 -5.25
CA LYS A 138 -5.30 8.59 -5.62
C LYS A 138 -4.78 8.19 -6.99
N CYS A 139 -4.70 6.89 -7.28
CA CYS A 139 -4.26 6.38 -8.58
C CYS A 139 -5.19 6.84 -9.70
N LYS A 140 -6.51 6.72 -9.52
CA LYS A 140 -7.51 7.21 -10.48
C LYS A 140 -7.39 8.72 -10.71
N LYS A 141 -7.17 9.50 -9.65
CA LYS A 141 -6.98 10.96 -9.74
C LYS A 141 -5.73 11.32 -10.54
N TRP A 142 -4.64 10.57 -10.36
CA TRP A 142 -3.41 10.81 -11.12
C TRP A 142 -3.58 10.49 -12.60
N ARG A 143 -4.14 9.31 -12.94
CA ARG A 143 -4.38 8.93 -14.35
C ARG A 143 -5.20 9.97 -15.10
N LYS A 144 -6.25 10.52 -14.47
CA LYS A 144 -7.06 11.61 -15.03
C LYS A 144 -6.29 12.92 -15.27
N LYS A 145 -5.27 13.22 -14.48
CA LYS A 145 -4.43 14.41 -14.67
C LYS A 145 -3.43 14.24 -15.81
N THR A 146 -3.04 13.00 -16.09
CA THR A 146 -2.02 12.67 -17.11
C THR A 146 -2.62 12.21 -18.43
N GLU A 147 -3.91 11.88 -18.47
CA GLU A 147 -4.64 11.76 -19.73
C GLU A 147 -4.56 13.11 -20.46
N PRO A 148 -4.04 13.14 -21.71
CA PRO A 148 -4.12 14.35 -22.51
C PRO A 148 -5.60 14.69 -22.60
N THR A 149 -5.95 15.88 -22.10
CA THR A 149 -7.27 16.42 -22.39
C THR A 149 -7.30 16.57 -23.90
N ASN A 150 -8.01 15.68 -24.60
CA ASN A 150 -8.33 15.90 -26.00
C ASN A 150 -9.27 17.11 -26.02
N ILE A 151 -8.67 18.31 -26.06
CA ILE A 151 -9.40 19.57 -26.23
C ILE A 151 -9.77 19.74 -27.73
N TRP A 152 -9.52 18.72 -28.58
CA TRP A 152 -9.93 18.70 -29.97
C TRP A 152 -10.43 17.32 -30.40
N GLY A 153 -11.70 17.24 -30.81
CA GLY A 153 -12.37 16.12 -31.47
C GLY A 153 -13.57 15.60 -30.67
N SER A 154 -14.84 15.89 -31.00
CA SER A 154 -15.47 16.03 -32.32
C SER A 154 -16.42 17.21 -32.40
#